data_AF-A0A353DKW6-F1
#
_entry.id   AF-A0A353DKW6-F1
#
_cell.length_a   1.000
_cell.length_b   1.000
_cell.length_c   1.000
_cell.angle_alpha   90.00
_cell.angle_beta   90.00
_cell.angle_gamma   90.00
#
_symmetry.space_group_name_H-M   'P 1'
#
loop_
_entity.id
_entity.type
_entity.pdbx_description
1 polymer ?
#
loop_
_entity_poly.entity_id
_entity_poly.type
_entity_poly.pdbx_seq_one_letter_code
_entity_poly.pdbx_strand_id
1 'polypeptide(L)'
;MDKKIKQVKPMLCPVCHKFYFTKLSEEEIEDGKTPNDLQCTCCGWFYDLEQFRNPNLEKQSNVMSLNEYKAWYKAKKRGNPKWEYDNEQPQKKEPHECPCCGEHTFPDALSHEICPVCGWEDSGFEEYPDDKMSISSLTLNQRKKLFIKQRKLFPGFSYSSCKKKNKVS
;
A
#
# COMPACT_ATOMS: atom_id res chain seq x y z
N MET A 1 27.59 10.39 -16.49
CA MET A 1 26.81 10.91 -17.64
C MET A 1 25.55 11.52 -17.07
N ASP A 2 25.53 12.84 -16.92
CA ASP A 2 24.37 13.58 -16.43
C ASP A 2 23.23 13.47 -17.44
N LYS A 3 22.41 12.42 -17.32
CA LYS A 3 21.09 12.40 -17.93
C LYS A 3 20.29 13.46 -17.19
N LYS A 4 20.25 14.68 -17.73
CA LYS A 4 19.27 15.69 -17.32
C LYS A 4 17.89 15.04 -17.37
N ILE A 5 17.35 14.66 -16.21
CA ILE A 5 16.01 14.09 -16.11
C ILE A 5 15.06 15.20 -16.59
N LYS A 6 14.26 14.90 -17.61
CA LYS A 6 13.26 15.86 -18.10
C LYS A 6 12.25 16.05 -16.99
N GLN A 7 12.27 17.19 -16.32
CA GLN A 7 11.37 17.45 -15.20
C GLN A 7 9.90 17.53 -15.65
N VAL A 8 9.00 17.25 -14.72
CA VAL A 8 7.55 17.40 -14.86
C VAL A 8 7.19 18.86 -15.17
N LYS A 9 6.29 19.06 -16.14
CA LYS A 9 5.61 20.34 -16.34
C LYS A 9 4.37 20.35 -15.43
N PRO A 10 4.28 21.26 -14.45
CA PRO A 10 3.16 21.27 -13.53
C PRO A 10 1.82 21.40 -14.27
N MET A 11 0.86 20.53 -13.93
CA MET A 11 -0.46 20.50 -14.54
C MET A 11 -1.45 19.73 -13.69
N LEU A 12 -2.73 20.10 -13.80
CA LEU A 12 -3.82 19.25 -13.31
C LEU A 12 -3.88 17.95 -14.11
N CYS A 13 -4.23 16.86 -13.43
CA CYS A 13 -4.47 15.58 -14.07
C CYS A 13 -5.50 15.74 -15.19
N PRO A 14 -5.16 15.39 -16.44
CA PRO A 14 -6.02 15.67 -17.58
C PRO A 14 -7.24 14.75 -17.64
N VAL A 15 -7.31 13.72 -16.79
CA VAL A 15 -8.42 12.76 -16.72
C VAL A 15 -9.47 13.21 -15.69
N CYS A 16 -9.05 13.44 -14.45
CA CYS A 16 -9.99 13.72 -13.35
C CYS A 16 -10.02 15.18 -12.88
N HIS A 17 -8.99 15.97 -13.21
CA HIS A 17 -8.79 17.36 -12.77
C HIS A 17 -8.77 17.57 -11.25
N LYS A 18 -8.49 16.52 -10.46
CA LYS A 18 -8.44 16.59 -8.97
C LYS A 18 -7.04 16.50 -8.39
N PHE A 19 -6.11 15.90 -9.13
CA PHE A 19 -4.72 15.75 -8.72
C PHE A 19 -3.84 16.75 -9.48
N TYR A 20 -2.86 17.34 -8.82
CA TYR A 20 -1.94 18.30 -9.42
C TYR A 20 -0.53 17.70 -9.45
N PHE A 21 0.00 17.50 -10.65
CA PHE A 21 1.38 17.03 -10.82
C PHE A 21 2.34 18.19 -10.58
N THR A 22 3.29 18.00 -9.66
CA THR A 22 4.36 18.97 -9.35
C THR A 22 5.71 18.47 -9.84
N LYS A 23 6.70 19.36 -9.83
CA LYS A 23 8.10 18.98 -10.10
C LYS A 23 8.60 18.05 -9.01
N LEU A 24 9.42 17.08 -9.39
CA LEU A 24 10.17 16.26 -8.44
C LEU A 24 11.19 17.12 -7.69
N SER A 25 11.35 16.85 -6.40
CA SER A 25 12.43 17.42 -5.58
C SER A 25 13.79 16.83 -5.98
N GLU A 26 14.87 17.46 -5.51
CA GLU A 26 16.23 16.96 -5.73
C GLU A 26 16.42 15.60 -5.05
N GLU A 27 15.91 15.43 -3.82
CA GLU A 27 15.91 14.17 -3.08
C GLU A 27 15.17 13.05 -3.83
N GLU A 28 13.98 13.33 -4.38
CA GLU A 28 13.24 12.34 -5.17
C GLU A 28 14.03 11.91 -6.43
N ILE A 29 14.71 12.85 -7.07
CA ILE A 29 15.58 12.57 -8.23
C ILE A 29 16.79 11.73 -7.83
N GLU A 30 17.42 12.01 -6.68
CA GLU A 30 18.54 11.25 -6.13
C GLU A 30 18.13 9.81 -5.78
N ASP A 31 16.91 9.63 -5.29
CA ASP A 31 16.26 8.32 -5.06
C ASP A 31 15.86 7.61 -6.38
N GLY A 32 16.15 8.21 -7.53
CA GLY A 32 15.92 7.64 -8.84
C GLY A 32 14.49 7.81 -9.36
N LYS A 33 13.67 8.66 -8.75
CA LYS A 33 12.32 8.96 -9.26
C LYS A 33 12.42 9.70 -10.59
N THR A 34 11.52 9.33 -11.49
CA THR A 34 11.35 9.96 -12.79
C THR A 34 9.92 10.47 -12.94
N PRO A 35 9.64 11.41 -13.86
CA PRO A 35 8.28 11.87 -14.13
C PRO A 35 7.30 10.74 -14.46
N ASN A 36 7.77 9.65 -15.06
CA ASN A 36 6.94 8.52 -15.44
C ASN A 36 6.44 7.72 -14.22
N ASP A 37 7.07 7.88 -13.06
CA ASP A 37 6.65 7.27 -11.80
C ASP A 37 5.50 8.03 -11.12
N LEU A 38 5.18 9.24 -11.59
CA LEU A 38 4.11 10.05 -11.00
C LEU A 38 2.74 9.59 -11.49
N GLN A 39 1.93 9.08 -10.57
CA GLN A 39 0.57 8.62 -10.83
C GLN A 39 -0.45 9.49 -10.11
N CYS A 40 -1.57 9.79 -10.78
CA CYS A 40 -2.71 10.44 -10.15
C CYS A 40 -3.42 9.45 -9.21
N THR A 41 -3.39 9.72 -7.90
CA THR A 41 -4.07 8.89 -6.88
C THR A 41 -5.60 8.86 -7.04
N CYS A 42 -6.20 9.89 -7.64
CA CYS A 42 -7.65 9.92 -7.83
C CYS A 42 -8.15 8.98 -8.94
N CYS A 43 -7.37 8.79 -10.01
CA CYS A 43 -7.86 8.11 -11.20
C CYS A 43 -6.88 7.10 -11.82
N GLY A 44 -5.63 7.02 -11.35
CA GLY A 44 -4.63 6.08 -11.81
C GLY A 44 -3.81 6.50 -13.04
N TRP A 45 -4.07 7.69 -13.61
CA TRP A 45 -3.35 8.17 -14.78
C TRP A 45 -1.89 8.50 -14.45
N PHE A 46 -0.94 7.91 -15.16
CA PHE A 46 0.48 8.28 -15.07
C PHE A 46 0.75 9.59 -15.81
N TYR A 47 1.58 10.44 -15.22
CA TYR A 47 2.01 11.68 -15.86
C TYR A 47 2.67 11.37 -17.20
N ASP A 48 2.14 11.96 -18.26
CA ASP A 48 2.65 11.80 -19.61
C ASP A 48 2.37 13.07 -20.41
N LEU A 49 3.42 13.86 -20.64
CA LEU A 49 3.32 15.13 -21.35
C LEU A 49 3.06 14.92 -22.85
N GLU A 50 3.52 13.80 -23.42
CA GLU A 50 3.35 13.52 -24.84
C GLU A 50 1.92 13.04 -25.13
N GLN A 51 1.36 12.16 -24.30
CA GLN A 51 -0.07 11.81 -24.38
C GLN A 51 -0.99 12.97 -24.02
N PHE A 52 -0.54 13.91 -23.19
CA PHE A 52 -1.28 15.16 -22.97
C PHE A 52 -1.32 16.05 -24.24
N ARG A 53 -0.18 16.17 -24.94
CA ARG A 53 -0.07 16.95 -26.19
C ARG A 53 -0.76 16.27 -27.37
N ASN A 54 -0.73 14.95 -27.42
CA ASN A 54 -1.37 14.13 -28.43
C ASN A 54 -2.33 13.13 -27.76
N PRO A 55 -3.60 13.51 -27.53
CA PRO A 55 -4.54 12.70 -26.73
C PRO A 55 -4.91 11.33 -27.29
N ASN A 56 -4.54 11.04 -28.55
CA ASN A 56 -4.75 9.74 -29.20
C ASN A 56 -3.44 8.92 -29.28
N LEU A 57 -2.34 9.39 -28.70
CA LEU A 57 -1.09 8.65 -28.66
C LEU A 57 -1.20 7.49 -27.67
N GLU A 58 -0.99 6.27 -28.15
CA GLU A 58 -1.01 5.04 -27.36
C GLU A 58 0.40 4.58 -26.95
N LYS A 59 0.48 3.61 -26.03
CA LYS A 59 1.69 2.86 -25.66
C LYS A 59 2.87 3.76 -25.24
N GLN A 60 2.60 4.69 -24.34
CA GLN A 60 3.63 5.51 -23.66
C GLN A 60 3.65 5.15 -22.16
N SER A 61 3.70 6.14 -21.25
CA SER A 61 3.61 5.87 -19.81
C SER A 61 2.28 5.22 -19.44
N ASN A 62 1.22 5.47 -20.22
CA ASN A 62 -0.05 4.76 -20.12
C ASN A 62 -0.25 3.84 -21.33
N VAL A 63 -0.82 2.66 -21.08
CA VAL A 63 -1.15 1.66 -22.12
C VAL A 63 -2.18 2.23 -23.11
N MET A 64 -3.23 2.87 -22.57
CA MET A 64 -4.26 3.55 -23.34
C MET A 64 -3.84 4.99 -23.67
N SER A 65 -4.36 5.52 -24.77
CA SER A 65 -4.31 6.95 -25.03
C SER A 65 -5.12 7.75 -23.99
N LEU A 66 -4.87 9.06 -23.90
CA LEU A 66 -5.58 9.93 -22.97
C LEU A 66 -7.10 9.93 -23.23
N ASN A 67 -7.52 9.90 -24.49
CA ASN A 67 -8.94 9.87 -24.85
C ASN A 67 -9.62 8.55 -24.49
N GLU A 68 -8.97 7.42 -24.76
CA GLU A 68 -9.46 6.09 -24.37
C GLU A 68 -9.58 5.98 -22.84
N TYR A 69 -8.55 6.44 -22.13
CA TYR A 69 -8.55 6.38 -20.66
C TYR A 69 -9.62 7.28 -20.06
N LYS A 70 -9.86 8.48 -20.61
CA LYS A 70 -10.99 9.34 -20.21
C LYS A 70 -12.32 8.64 -20.40
N ALA A 71 -12.52 7.94 -21.52
CA ALA A 71 -13.75 7.19 -21.77
C ALA A 71 -13.92 6.04 -20.76
N TRP A 72 -12.85 5.27 -20.52
CA TRP A 72 -12.82 4.20 -19.51
C TRP A 72 -13.15 4.73 -18.10
N TYR A 73 -12.47 5.79 -17.66
CA TYR A 73 -12.67 6.39 -16.34
C TYR A 73 -14.10 6.94 -16.18
N LYS A 74 -14.66 7.56 -17.22
CA LYS A 74 -16.06 8.01 -17.23
C LYS A 74 -17.04 6.84 -17.09
N ALA A 75 -16.76 5.71 -17.75
CA ALA A 75 -17.58 4.50 -17.61
C ALA A 75 -17.50 3.92 -16.19
N LYS A 76 -16.32 3.87 -15.57
CA LYS A 76 -16.13 3.46 -14.16
C LYS A 76 -16.95 4.32 -13.21
N LYS A 77 -16.83 5.65 -13.33
CA LYS A 77 -17.58 6.61 -12.50
C LYS A 77 -19.10 6.53 -12.72
N ARG A 78 -19.56 6.18 -13.93
CA ARG A 78 -20.98 5.94 -14.19
C ARG A 78 -21.49 4.68 -13.49
N GLY A 79 -20.69 3.62 -13.43
CA GLY A 79 -21.05 2.39 -12.71
C GLY A 79 -20.99 2.54 -11.19
N ASN A 80 -20.03 3.33 -10.69
CA ASN A 80 -19.89 3.65 -9.27
C ASN A 80 -19.41 5.11 -9.11
N PRO A 81 -20.30 6.06 -8.75
CA PRO A 81 -19.93 7.48 -8.60
C PRO A 81 -18.82 7.74 -7.57
N LYS A 82 -18.74 6.89 -6.54
CA LYS A 82 -17.72 6.93 -5.48
C LYS A 82 -16.48 6.09 -5.80
N TRP A 83 -16.35 5.59 -7.03
CA TRP A 83 -15.19 4.81 -7.45
C TRP A 83 -13.89 5.60 -7.30
N GLU A 84 -12.85 5.01 -6.73
CA GLU A 84 -11.53 5.62 -6.63
C GLU A 84 -10.50 4.55 -7.04
N TYR A 85 -9.43 4.96 -7.69
CA TYR A 85 -8.44 4.04 -8.25
C TYR A 85 -7.77 3.18 -7.17
N ASP A 86 -7.43 3.78 -6.03
CA ASP A 86 -6.76 3.10 -4.92
C ASP A 86 -7.63 2.00 -4.29
N ASN A 87 -8.97 2.12 -4.39
CA ASN A 87 -9.90 1.13 -3.85
C ASN A 87 -10.06 -0.12 -4.74
N GLU A 88 -9.55 -0.10 -5.98
CA GLU A 88 -9.56 -1.25 -6.91
C GLU A 88 -8.27 -2.06 -6.91
N GLN A 89 -7.19 -1.59 -6.28
CA GLN A 89 -6.02 -2.45 -6.09
C GLN A 89 -6.43 -3.58 -5.14
N PRO A 90 -6.36 -4.86 -5.56
CA PRO A 90 -6.64 -5.96 -4.66
C PRO A 90 -5.53 -5.98 -3.62
N GLN A 91 -5.75 -5.32 -2.49
CA GLN A 91 -5.12 -5.80 -1.27
C GLN A 91 -5.57 -7.26 -1.18
N LYS A 92 -4.61 -8.19 -1.16
CA LYS A 92 -4.89 -9.62 -1.09
C LYS A 92 -5.61 -9.89 0.22
N LYS A 93 -6.93 -9.79 0.22
CA LYS A 93 -7.80 -10.14 1.35
C LYS A 93 -7.96 -11.66 1.43
N GLU A 94 -6.90 -12.40 1.10
CA GLU A 94 -6.94 -13.85 1.20
C GLU A 94 -6.69 -14.23 2.66
N PRO A 95 -7.45 -15.21 3.20
CA PRO A 95 -7.17 -15.73 4.52
C PRO A 95 -5.75 -16.29 4.60
N HIS A 96 -5.06 -16.02 5.71
CA HIS A 96 -3.70 -16.52 5.93
C HIS A 96 -3.45 -16.83 7.40
N GLU A 97 -2.53 -17.76 7.66
CA GLU A 97 -2.16 -18.14 9.02
C GLU A 97 -1.20 -17.12 9.63
N CYS A 98 -1.31 -16.92 10.95
CA CYS A 98 -0.47 -15.99 11.66
C CYS A 98 1.02 -16.34 11.49
N PRO A 99 1.84 -15.45 10.92
CA PRO A 99 3.24 -15.76 10.59
C PRO A 99 4.12 -15.94 11.85
N CYS A 100 3.63 -15.52 13.01
CA CYS A 100 4.33 -15.67 14.29
C CYS A 100 4.04 -17.01 14.98
N CYS A 101 2.81 -17.55 14.93
CA CYS A 101 2.44 -18.74 15.70
C CYS A 101 1.79 -19.86 14.90
N GLY A 102 1.21 -19.59 13.73
CA GLY A 102 0.50 -20.57 12.92
C GLY A 102 -0.85 -21.04 13.48
N GLU A 103 -1.32 -20.48 14.61
CA GLU A 103 -2.51 -20.98 15.32
C GLU A 103 -3.77 -20.15 15.12
N HIS A 104 -3.66 -18.98 14.49
CA HIS A 104 -4.79 -18.11 14.15
C HIS A 104 -4.79 -17.87 12.66
N THR A 105 -5.97 -17.96 12.04
CA THR A 105 -6.16 -17.61 10.63
C THR A 105 -6.84 -16.25 10.57
N PHE A 106 -6.17 -15.28 9.98
CA PHE A 106 -6.77 -13.98 9.68
C PHE A 106 -7.71 -14.15 8.48
N PRO A 107 -8.93 -13.57 8.51
CA PRO A 107 -9.88 -13.71 7.42
C PRO A 107 -9.45 -12.94 6.16
N ASP A 108 -8.77 -11.80 6.34
CA ASP A 108 -8.25 -10.94 5.28
C ASP A 108 -6.79 -10.61 5.62
N ALA A 109 -5.89 -10.53 4.64
CA ALA A 109 -4.54 -9.99 4.88
C ALA A 109 -4.53 -8.46 5.00
N LEU A 110 -3.54 -7.93 5.71
CA LEU A 110 -3.43 -6.49 6.04
C LEU A 110 -4.66 -5.96 6.80
N SER A 111 -5.32 -6.83 7.57
CA SER A 111 -6.51 -6.50 8.34
C SER A 111 -6.24 -5.59 9.55
N HIS A 112 -4.97 -5.43 9.94
CA HIS A 112 -4.54 -4.84 11.21
C HIS A 112 -5.10 -5.58 12.44
N GLU A 113 -5.62 -6.80 12.27
CA GLU A 113 -6.09 -7.62 13.38
C GLU A 113 -4.90 -8.09 14.22
N ILE A 114 -5.07 -8.07 15.55
CA ILE A 114 -4.07 -8.61 16.47
C ILE A 114 -4.39 -10.08 16.76
N CYS A 115 -3.47 -10.97 16.41
CA CYS A 115 -3.57 -12.40 16.69
C CYS A 115 -3.92 -12.67 18.16
N PRO A 116 -5.03 -13.35 18.48
CA PRO A 116 -5.46 -13.61 19.84
C PRO A 116 -4.55 -14.59 20.59
N VAL A 117 -3.74 -15.37 19.85
CA VAL A 117 -2.82 -16.38 20.41
C VAL A 117 -1.50 -15.73 20.79
N CYS A 118 -0.82 -15.14 19.81
CA CYS A 118 0.53 -14.65 19.99
C CYS A 118 0.66 -13.14 19.92
N GLY A 119 -0.42 -12.36 19.76
CA GLY A 119 -0.41 -10.90 19.75
C GLY A 119 0.46 -10.23 18.68
N TRP A 120 0.68 -10.89 17.55
CA TRP A 120 1.19 -10.28 16.32
C TRP A 120 0.09 -9.47 15.63
N GLU A 121 0.42 -8.36 14.98
CA GLU A 121 -0.53 -7.55 14.20
C GLU A 121 -0.38 -7.85 12.71
N ASP A 122 -1.49 -8.14 12.03
CA ASP A 122 -1.53 -8.38 10.59
C ASP A 122 -1.36 -7.07 9.80
N SER A 123 -0.11 -6.65 9.60
CA SER A 123 0.24 -5.35 9.04
C SER A 123 1.13 -5.40 7.79
N GLY A 124 1.48 -6.58 7.29
CA GLY A 124 2.36 -6.75 6.12
C GLY A 124 3.85 -6.78 6.45
N PHE A 125 4.23 -6.44 7.68
CA PHE A 125 5.63 -6.46 8.13
C PHE A 125 6.20 -7.88 8.28
N GLU A 126 5.40 -8.92 8.07
CA GLU A 126 5.88 -10.30 7.97
C GLU A 126 6.83 -10.54 6.79
N GLU A 127 6.76 -9.73 5.72
CA GLU A 127 7.72 -9.75 4.61
C GLU A 127 9.11 -9.24 5.03
N TYR A 128 9.18 -8.45 6.11
CA TYR A 128 10.39 -7.83 6.65
C TYR A 128 10.61 -8.28 8.11
N PRO A 129 10.99 -9.54 8.35
CA PRO A 129 10.89 -10.18 9.67
C PRO A 129 11.80 -9.59 10.76
N ASP A 130 12.79 -8.80 10.37
CA ASP A 130 13.73 -8.09 11.25
C ASP A 130 13.47 -6.59 11.35
N ASP A 131 12.49 -6.08 10.61
CA ASP A 131 12.08 -4.68 10.66
C ASP A 131 10.93 -4.48 11.65
N LYS A 132 10.79 -3.25 12.13
CA LYS A 132 9.75 -2.83 13.06
C LYS A 132 8.75 -1.96 12.32
N MET A 133 7.45 -2.21 12.55
CA MET A 133 6.38 -1.35 12.08
C MET A 133 6.42 0.04 12.73
N SER A 134 6.82 0.11 14.00
CA SER A 134 6.98 1.34 14.77
C SER A 134 8.02 1.19 15.90
N ILE A 135 8.45 2.31 16.49
CA ILE A 135 9.42 2.32 17.60
C ILE A 135 8.98 1.41 18.76
N SER A 136 7.68 1.36 19.07
CA SER A 136 7.10 0.56 20.15
C SER A 136 6.80 -0.89 19.77
N SER A 137 6.85 -1.23 18.48
CA SER A 137 6.59 -2.58 17.98
C SER A 137 7.80 -3.51 18.13
N LEU A 138 7.51 -4.82 18.14
CA LEU A 138 8.52 -5.87 18.01
C LEU A 138 8.61 -6.30 16.54
N THR A 139 9.79 -6.73 16.11
CA THR A 139 9.95 -7.41 14.81
C THR A 139 9.27 -8.78 14.84
N LEU A 140 8.99 -9.39 13.68
CA LEU A 140 8.41 -10.74 13.62
C LEU A 140 9.27 -11.75 14.39
N ASN A 141 10.58 -11.70 14.18
CA ASN A 141 11.52 -12.60 14.85
C ASN A 141 11.57 -12.37 16.36
N GLN A 142 11.47 -11.11 16.82
CA GLN A 142 11.37 -10.80 18.25
C GLN A 142 10.05 -11.32 18.85
N ARG A 143 8.92 -11.18 18.14
CA ARG A 143 7.62 -11.68 18.61
C ARG A 143 7.60 -13.21 18.69
N LYS A 144 8.15 -13.92 17.70
CA LYS A 144 8.33 -15.38 17.72
C LYS A 144 9.09 -15.84 18.95
N LYS A 145 10.25 -15.23 19.22
CA LYS A 145 11.07 -15.52 20.41
C LYS A 145 10.32 -15.28 21.71
N LEU A 146 9.59 -14.16 21.81
CA LEU A 146 8.79 -13.83 22.98
C LEU A 146 7.66 -14.84 23.19
N PHE A 147 6.93 -15.21 22.13
CA PHE A 147 5.84 -16.18 22.21
C PHE A 147 6.33 -17.56 22.69
N ILE A 148 7.45 -18.06 22.17
CA ILE A 148 8.06 -19.31 22.62
C ILE A 148 8.40 -19.24 24.11
N LYS A 149 9.02 -18.14 24.57
CA LYS A 149 9.32 -17.94 26.00
C LYS A 149 8.05 -17.93 26.85
N GLN A 150 7.00 -17.24 26.38
CA GLN A 150 5.70 -17.18 27.07
C GLN A 150 5.07 -18.57 27.20
N ARG A 151 5.10 -19.40 26.16
CA ARG A 151 4.59 -20.78 26.22
C ARG A 151 5.43 -21.74 27.04
N LYS A 152 6.75 -21.54 27.11
CA LYS A 152 7.62 -22.29 28.04
C LYS A 152 7.26 -22.02 29.50
N LEU A 153 6.95 -20.78 29.84
CA LEU A 153 6.57 -20.38 31.21
C LEU A 153 5.11 -20.71 31.52
N PHE A 154 4.23 -20.56 30.53
CA PHE A 154 2.79 -20.74 30.66
C PHE A 154 2.28 -21.54 29.45
N PRO A 155 2.21 -22.89 29.54
CA PRO A 155 1.81 -23.74 28.41
C PRO A 155 0.47 -23.36 27.77
N GLY A 156 -0.48 -22.81 28.56
CA GLY A 156 -1.77 -22.31 28.08
C GLY A 156 -1.79 -20.83 27.69
N PHE A 157 -0.64 -20.20 27.44
CA PHE A 157 -0.59 -18.77 27.11
C PHE A 157 -1.37 -18.46 25.82
N SER A 158 -2.24 -17.46 25.91
CA SER A 158 -2.78 -16.72 24.77
C SER A 158 -2.84 -15.22 25.07
N TYR A 159 -2.54 -14.40 24.06
CA TYR A 159 -2.50 -12.94 24.18
C TYR A 159 -3.84 -12.34 24.62
N SER A 160 -4.96 -12.86 24.10
CA SER A 160 -6.31 -12.45 24.51
C SER A 160 -6.59 -12.65 26.00
N SER A 161 -6.06 -13.71 26.59
CA SER A 161 -6.23 -13.99 28.03
C SER A 161 -5.46 -13.00 28.91
N CYS A 162 -4.35 -12.45 28.40
CA CYS A 162 -3.58 -11.41 29.07
C CYS A 162 -4.29 -10.05 29.02
N LYS A 163 -4.84 -9.65 27.86
CA LYS A 163 -5.59 -8.38 27.73
C LYS A 163 -6.84 -8.31 28.62
N LYS A 164 -7.56 -9.43 28.81
CA LYS A 164 -8.74 -9.47 29.69
C LYS A 164 -8.42 -9.14 31.14
N LYS A 165 -7.21 -9.47 31.62
CA LYS A 165 -6.77 -9.19 33.00
C LYS A 165 -6.39 -7.72 33.22
N ASN A 166 -5.96 -7.01 32.17
CA ASN A 166 -5.52 -5.61 32.26
C ASN A 166 -6.64 -4.59 32.02
N LYS A 167 -7.88 -5.02 31.77
CA LYS A 167 -9.07 -4.15 31.63
C LYS A 167 -9.92 -4.07 32.92
N VAL A 168 -9.47 -4.69 34.01
CA VAL A 168 -10.17 -4.73 35.32
C VAL A 168 -9.42 -3.90 36.36
N SER A 169 -8.77 -2.81 35.93
CA SER A 169 -8.11 -1.83 36.81
C SER A 169 -8.81 -0.49 36.72
#